data_AF-A0A317HA79-F1
#
_entry.id   AF-A0A317HA79-F1
#
_cell.length_a   1.000
_cell.length_b   1.000
_cell.length_c   1.000
_cell.angle_alpha   90.00
_cell.angle_beta   90.00
_cell.angle_gamma   90.00
#
_symmetry.space_group_name_H-M   'P 1'
#
loop_
_entity.id
_entity.type
_entity.pdbx_description
1 polymer ?
#
loop_
_entity_poly.entity_id
_entity_poly.type
_entity_poly.pdbx_seq_one_letter_code
_entity_poly.pdbx_strand_id
1 'polypeptide(L)'
;MLCQSCGRQVEERAYCPYCGAHIVGNTASARGRGKRSHVFALNPAEHLYHLSFVSTFFPHLSRQRTHQVRWLLFLSVLVVLVVSAGRFVPLSILLAALLMPVFYLLYFFDSQLYGNEPFRILGATFALGAVLGGALGIGLYRYLLSHYQAGIVPATGYLLLTALALPLLFQALMLAGPLILYFTRPRFDELLDGLAFGAASGLGFAATQSIVAAWLLIVGPFQQPGLLSSWLVPTLRIALLTPLVNAATTGLICAAIWLRRDHAPQPKKLGVLLTWPVALCLGMLGQVAPPLLSALIPGPILQLLWYALILSGLTLILRHVLHSGLIEKARALGHGQRLVCPECHHEVADMPFCPYCGLALLSISRRMRRLLVRAEELV
;
A
#
# COMPACT_ATOMS: atom_id res chain seq x y z
N MET A 1 1.44 10.34 -37.00
CA MET A 1 -0.04 10.28 -36.81
C MET A 1 -0.47 11.16 -35.64
N LEU A 2 -1.72 11.66 -35.59
CA LEU A 2 -2.22 12.47 -34.47
C LEU A 2 -2.85 11.58 -33.40
N CYS A 3 -2.45 11.75 -32.14
CA CYS A 3 -3.09 11.05 -31.03
C CYS A 3 -4.48 11.65 -30.75
N GLN A 4 -5.54 10.86 -30.89
CA GLN A 4 -6.92 11.34 -30.66
C GLN A 4 -7.19 11.76 -29.20
N SER A 5 -6.40 11.28 -28.24
CA SER A 5 -6.57 11.64 -26.83
C SER A 5 -5.90 12.96 -26.43
N CYS A 6 -4.72 13.27 -26.97
CA CYS A 6 -3.95 14.47 -26.58
C CYS A 6 -3.71 15.47 -27.71
N GLY A 7 -4.12 15.15 -28.93
CA GLY A 7 -3.97 16.01 -30.11
C GLY A 7 -2.54 16.21 -30.60
N ARG A 8 -1.54 15.52 -30.03
CA ARG A 8 -0.13 15.66 -30.42
C ARG A 8 0.23 14.72 -31.56
N GLN A 9 1.13 15.16 -32.42
CA GLN A 9 1.76 14.29 -33.41
C GLN A 9 2.68 13.28 -32.71
N VAL A 10 2.50 12.01 -33.05
CA VAL A 10 3.24 10.87 -32.51
C VAL A 10 3.62 9.91 -33.63
N GLU A 11 4.71 9.19 -33.42
CA GLU A 11 5.10 8.07 -34.27
C GLU A 11 4.12 6.90 -34.11
N GLU A 12 4.08 6.03 -35.12
CA GLU A 12 3.24 4.83 -35.11
C GLU A 12 3.86 3.77 -34.20
N ARG A 13 3.46 3.82 -32.92
CA ARG A 13 3.86 2.88 -31.87
C ARG A 13 2.62 2.42 -31.11
N ALA A 14 2.75 1.42 -30.23
CA ALA A 14 1.63 0.86 -29.48
C ALA A 14 0.94 1.90 -28.55
N TYR A 15 1.72 2.81 -27.95
CA TYR A 15 1.25 3.81 -27.01
C TYR A 15 1.77 5.22 -27.32
N CYS A 16 0.96 6.22 -26.97
CA CYS A 16 1.35 7.62 -27.03
C CYS A 16 2.37 7.94 -25.93
N PRO A 17 3.57 8.44 -26.25
CA PRO A 17 4.58 8.76 -25.25
C PRO A 17 4.18 9.93 -24.33
N TYR A 18 3.25 10.79 -24.77
CA TYR A 18 2.82 11.98 -24.01
C TYR A 18 1.67 11.71 -23.04
N CYS A 19 0.63 10.99 -23.47
CA CYS A 19 -0.56 10.74 -22.66
C CYS A 19 -0.77 9.27 -22.26
N GLY A 20 0.07 8.35 -22.76
CA GLY A 20 -0.02 6.93 -22.47
C GLY A 20 -1.21 6.21 -23.09
N ALA A 21 -2.00 6.87 -23.96
CA ALA A 21 -3.13 6.25 -24.65
C ALA A 21 -2.66 5.18 -25.64
N HIS A 22 -3.40 4.07 -25.73
CA HIS A 22 -3.15 3.04 -26.73
C HIS A 22 -3.53 3.56 -28.13
N ILE A 23 -2.66 3.33 -29.10
CA ILE A 23 -2.75 3.89 -30.44
C ILE A 23 -3.24 2.84 -31.45
N VAL A 24 -2.96 1.56 -31.22
CA VAL A 24 -3.29 0.49 -32.17
C VAL A 24 -4.74 0.04 -31.98
N GLY A 25 -5.59 0.37 -32.95
CA GLY A 25 -7.00 -0.03 -32.94
C GLY A 25 -7.92 1.15 -33.25
N ASN A 26 -8.51 1.12 -34.43
CA ASN A 26 -9.46 2.12 -34.95
C ASN A 26 -10.85 2.01 -34.26
N THR A 27 -10.89 1.84 -32.94
CA THR A 27 -12.16 1.80 -32.19
C THR A 27 -12.47 3.19 -31.68
N ALA A 28 -13.64 3.70 -32.07
CA ALA A 28 -14.22 5.02 -31.82
C ALA A 28 -14.51 5.35 -30.33
N SER A 29 -13.66 4.93 -29.39
CA SER A 29 -13.75 5.23 -27.95
C SER A 29 -12.94 6.49 -27.55
N ALA A 30 -12.34 7.19 -28.52
CA ALA A 30 -11.43 8.32 -28.32
C ALA A 30 -12.08 9.66 -27.92
N ARG A 31 -13.33 9.68 -27.45
CA ARG A 31 -13.92 10.88 -26.81
C ARG A 31 -13.75 10.92 -25.29
N GLY A 32 -13.18 9.88 -24.69
CA GLY A 32 -12.87 9.87 -23.26
C GLY A 32 -11.41 10.23 -23.00
N ARG A 33 -11.13 11.43 -22.48
CA ARG A 33 -9.88 11.68 -21.77
C ARG A 33 -9.64 10.55 -20.75
N GLY A 34 -8.47 9.90 -20.80
CA GLY A 34 -7.85 9.36 -19.59
C GLY A 34 -8.36 8.03 -19.00
N LYS A 35 -9.13 7.19 -19.71
CA LYS A 35 -9.48 5.84 -19.18
C LYS A 35 -8.78 4.72 -19.95
N ARG A 36 -7.46 4.63 -19.79
CA ARG A 36 -6.71 3.41 -20.13
C ARG A 36 -6.99 2.33 -19.07
N SER A 37 -8.24 1.89 -18.95
CA SER A 37 -8.63 0.87 -17.97
C SER A 37 -8.02 -0.50 -18.28
N HIS A 38 -7.73 -0.76 -19.55
CA HIS A 38 -7.15 -2.01 -20.02
C HIS A 38 -5.74 -2.26 -19.49
N VAL A 39 -5.02 -1.21 -19.09
CA VAL A 39 -3.62 -1.34 -18.64
C VAL A 39 -3.31 -0.40 -17.49
N PHE A 40 -2.75 -0.98 -16.43
CA PHE A 40 -2.28 -0.26 -15.26
C PHE A 40 -0.99 0.53 -15.54
N ALA A 41 -0.90 1.76 -15.05
CA ALA A 41 0.19 2.69 -15.42
C ALA A 41 1.55 2.28 -14.83
N LEU A 42 1.50 1.57 -13.70
CA LEU A 42 2.64 1.02 -12.96
C LEU A 42 3.11 -0.34 -13.47
N ASN A 43 2.18 -1.15 -13.97
CA ASN A 43 2.47 -2.48 -14.50
C ASN A 43 1.64 -2.73 -15.77
N PRO A 44 2.25 -2.51 -16.94
CA PRO A 44 1.59 -2.69 -18.23
C PRO A 44 0.95 -4.06 -18.49
N ALA A 45 1.43 -5.11 -17.82
CA ALA A 45 0.94 -6.46 -18.03
C ALA A 45 -0.41 -6.74 -17.34
N GLU A 46 -0.89 -5.83 -16.49
CA GLU A 46 -2.11 -6.02 -15.69
C GLU A 46 -3.21 -5.04 -16.06
N HIS A 47 -4.45 -5.53 -16.05
CA HIS A 47 -5.65 -4.70 -16.14
C HIS A 47 -5.81 -3.84 -14.88
N LEU A 48 -6.42 -2.65 -15.00
CA LEU A 48 -6.65 -1.75 -13.85
C LEU A 48 -7.47 -2.43 -12.73
N TYR A 49 -8.46 -3.24 -13.11
CA TYR A 49 -9.32 -4.01 -12.21
C TYR A 49 -8.78 -5.41 -11.86
N HIS A 50 -7.59 -5.78 -12.32
CA HIS A 50 -6.97 -7.02 -11.90
C HIS A 50 -6.53 -6.89 -10.43
N LEU A 51 -7.13 -7.69 -9.55
CA LEU A 51 -6.87 -7.63 -8.12
C LEU A 51 -5.52 -8.28 -7.82
N SER A 52 -4.47 -7.46 -7.66
CA SER A 52 -3.19 -7.96 -7.13
C SER A 52 -2.60 -7.01 -6.10
N PHE A 53 -2.49 -7.52 -4.88
CA PHE A 53 -1.87 -6.82 -3.76
C PHE A 53 -0.40 -6.50 -4.05
N VAL A 54 0.35 -7.48 -4.55
CA VAL A 54 1.81 -7.36 -4.75
C VAL A 54 2.16 -6.22 -5.71
N SER A 55 1.59 -6.19 -6.91
CA SER A 55 1.90 -5.12 -7.88
C SER A 55 1.34 -3.74 -7.48
N THR A 56 0.46 -3.66 -6.48
CA THR A 56 -0.05 -2.37 -5.97
C THR A 56 0.87 -1.79 -4.90
N PHE A 57 1.26 -2.61 -3.92
CA PHE A 57 2.10 -2.18 -2.80
C PHE A 57 3.59 -2.16 -3.11
N PHE A 58 3.99 -2.89 -4.14
CA PHE A 58 5.37 -2.97 -4.58
C PHE A 58 5.52 -2.43 -6.01
N PRO A 59 5.42 -1.09 -6.18
CA PRO A 59 5.22 -0.44 -7.47
C PRO A 59 6.36 -0.60 -8.49
N HIS A 60 7.58 -0.96 -8.04
CA HIS A 60 8.76 -0.97 -8.90
C HIS A 60 9.32 -2.37 -9.19
N LEU A 61 8.59 -3.45 -8.85
CA LEU A 61 9.05 -4.78 -9.24
C LEU A 61 8.89 -4.98 -10.74
N SER A 62 9.95 -5.45 -11.39
CA SER A 62 9.83 -6.03 -12.73
C SER A 62 8.92 -7.25 -12.69
N ARG A 63 8.30 -7.56 -13.84
CA ARG A 63 7.43 -8.74 -13.99
C ARG A 63 8.06 -10.05 -13.51
N GLN A 64 9.33 -10.29 -13.82
CA GLN A 64 10.02 -11.53 -13.42
C GLN A 64 10.14 -11.64 -11.89
N ARG A 65 10.53 -10.55 -11.22
CA ARG A 65 10.64 -10.53 -9.75
C ARG A 65 9.28 -10.56 -9.06
N THR A 66 8.23 -10.02 -9.70
CA THR A 66 6.85 -10.08 -9.17
C THR A 66 6.39 -11.52 -8.97
N HIS A 67 6.69 -12.42 -9.92
CA HIS A 67 6.36 -13.84 -9.78
C HIS A 67 7.12 -14.49 -8.61
N GLN A 68 8.41 -14.19 -8.44
CA GLN A 68 9.22 -14.69 -7.33
C GLN A 68 8.66 -14.21 -5.97
N VAL A 69 8.34 -12.93 -5.82
CA VAL A 69 7.76 -12.39 -4.58
C VAL A 69 6.39 -13.00 -4.28
N ARG A 70 5.54 -13.22 -5.30
CA ARG A 70 4.25 -13.92 -5.12
C ARG A 70 4.43 -15.33 -4.55
N TRP A 71 5.38 -16.09 -5.09
CA TRP A 71 5.69 -17.43 -4.59
C TRP A 71 6.26 -17.42 -3.17
N LEU A 72 7.18 -16.50 -2.87
CA LEU A 72 7.74 -16.35 -1.53
C LEU A 72 6.69 -15.95 -0.49
N LEU A 73 5.77 -15.04 -0.84
CA LEU A 73 4.64 -14.67 0.01
C LEU A 73 3.69 -15.86 0.22
N PHE A 74 3.37 -16.60 -0.84
CA PHE A 74 2.55 -17.81 -0.74
C PHE A 74 3.18 -18.85 0.19
N LEU A 75 4.47 -19.12 0.03
CA LEU A 75 5.22 -20.06 0.88
C LEU A 75 5.24 -19.59 2.34
N SER A 76 5.42 -18.29 2.57
CA SER A 76 5.45 -17.72 3.93
C SER A 76 4.09 -17.81 4.61
N VAL A 77 3.00 -17.55 3.88
CA VAL A 77 1.63 -17.77 4.38
C VAL A 77 1.38 -19.24 4.67
N LEU A 78 1.84 -20.15 3.81
CA LEU A 78 1.74 -21.60 4.04
C LEU A 78 2.47 -22.01 5.32
N VAL A 79 3.69 -21.51 5.57
CA VAL A 79 4.44 -21.77 6.81
C VAL A 79 3.67 -21.29 8.04
N VAL A 80 3.11 -20.07 8.01
CA VAL A 80 2.26 -19.56 9.10
C VAL A 80 1.07 -20.48 9.35
N LEU A 81 0.41 -20.96 8.30
CA LEU A 81 -0.74 -21.86 8.42
C LEU A 81 -0.34 -23.22 9.01
N VAL A 82 0.80 -23.78 8.62
CA VAL A 82 1.32 -25.04 9.16
C VAL A 82 1.67 -24.89 10.65
N VAL A 83 2.37 -23.82 11.02
CA VAL A 83 2.70 -23.54 12.44
C VAL A 83 1.43 -23.34 13.27
N SER A 84 0.43 -22.65 12.72
CA SER A 84 -0.87 -22.44 13.35
C SER A 84 -1.64 -23.76 13.53
N ALA A 85 -1.60 -24.66 12.54
CA ALA A 85 -2.19 -25.99 12.62
C ALA A 85 -1.51 -26.86 13.70
N GLY A 86 -0.20 -26.67 13.92
CA GLY A 86 0.56 -27.26 15.02
C GLY A 86 0.21 -26.72 16.42
N ARG A 87 -0.79 -25.84 16.55
CA ARG A 87 -1.25 -25.21 17.81
C ARG A 87 -0.24 -24.28 18.49
N PHE A 88 0.82 -23.89 17.78
CA PHE A 88 1.75 -22.85 18.24
C PHE A 88 1.20 -21.45 17.91
N VAL A 89 0.05 -21.09 18.49
CA VAL A 89 -0.71 -19.86 18.16
C VAL A 89 0.09 -18.56 18.39
N PRO A 90 0.80 -18.37 19.52
CA PRO A 90 1.60 -17.15 19.69
C PRO A 90 2.71 -17.03 18.65
N LEU A 91 3.35 -18.15 18.30
CA LEU A 91 4.40 -18.18 17.27
C LEU A 91 3.83 -17.88 15.88
N SER A 92 2.67 -18.43 15.52
CA SER A 92 2.05 -18.14 14.22
C SER A 92 1.64 -16.68 14.10
N ILE A 93 1.13 -16.06 15.17
CA ILE A 93 0.84 -14.62 15.21
C ILE A 93 2.13 -13.81 15.04
N LEU A 94 3.21 -14.15 15.75
CA LEU A 94 4.50 -13.45 15.61
C LEU A 94 5.06 -13.56 14.18
N LEU A 95 5.06 -14.76 13.60
CA LEU A 95 5.55 -15.00 12.25
C LEU A 95 4.75 -14.18 11.22
N ALA A 96 3.42 -14.19 11.32
CA ALA A 96 2.60 -13.44 10.38
C ALA A 96 2.61 -11.92 10.63
N ALA A 97 2.73 -11.48 11.89
CA ALA A 97 2.93 -10.08 12.23
C ALA A 97 4.19 -9.50 11.56
N LEU A 98 5.26 -10.29 11.46
CA LEU A 98 6.52 -9.89 10.84
C LEU A 98 6.57 -10.16 9.34
N LEU A 99 5.73 -11.04 8.81
CA LEU A 99 5.74 -11.44 7.39
C LEU A 99 5.64 -10.22 6.46
N MET A 100 4.56 -9.44 6.53
CA MET A 100 4.42 -8.31 5.60
C MET A 100 5.44 -7.19 5.85
N PRO A 101 5.70 -6.74 7.10
CA PRO A 101 6.79 -5.80 7.40
C PRO A 101 8.15 -6.18 6.83
N VAL A 102 8.57 -7.44 7.02
CA VAL A 102 9.88 -7.91 6.56
C VAL A 102 9.95 -7.90 5.05
N PHE A 103 8.93 -8.42 4.36
CA PHE A 103 8.87 -8.37 2.90
C PHE A 103 8.90 -6.94 2.37
N TYR A 104 8.18 -6.03 3.03
CA TYR A 104 8.14 -4.62 2.66
C TYR A 104 9.51 -3.95 2.81
N LEU A 105 10.16 -4.10 3.98
CA LEU A 105 11.48 -3.54 4.24
C LEU A 105 12.57 -4.14 3.34
N LEU A 106 12.54 -5.46 3.12
CA LEU A 106 13.47 -6.14 2.21
C LEU A 106 13.32 -5.65 0.77
N TYR A 107 12.09 -5.46 0.30
CA TYR A 107 11.87 -4.89 -1.02
C TYR A 107 12.51 -3.51 -1.15
N PHE A 108 12.32 -2.60 -0.19
CA PHE A 108 12.93 -1.27 -0.26
C PHE A 108 14.46 -1.29 -0.08
N PHE A 109 14.98 -2.25 0.69
CA PHE A 109 16.41 -2.48 0.85
C PHE A 109 17.05 -2.92 -0.47
N ASP A 110 16.50 -3.96 -1.11
CA ASP A 110 17.02 -4.52 -2.36
C ASP A 110 16.80 -3.58 -3.55
N SER A 111 15.63 -2.97 -3.63
CA SER A 111 15.29 -2.09 -4.75
C SER A 111 16.05 -0.76 -4.74
N GLN A 112 16.83 -0.44 -3.69
CA GLN A 112 17.58 0.80 -3.47
C GLN A 112 16.82 2.01 -4.05
N LEU A 113 15.52 2.05 -3.73
CA LEU A 113 14.49 2.80 -4.46
C LEU A 113 14.69 4.31 -4.40
N TYR A 114 15.42 4.70 -3.37
CA TYR A 114 15.78 6.04 -2.99
C TYR A 114 17.32 6.09 -2.95
N GLY A 115 17.97 7.26 -2.85
CA GLY A 115 19.46 7.34 -2.86
C GLY A 115 20.17 6.66 -1.68
N ASN A 116 21.35 7.13 -1.27
CA ASN A 116 22.12 6.48 -0.21
C ASN A 116 21.60 6.71 1.24
N GLU A 117 20.75 7.72 1.50
CA GLU A 117 20.19 8.06 2.84
C GLU A 117 18.79 7.53 3.32
N PRO A 118 17.95 6.87 2.52
CA PRO A 118 16.48 6.80 2.68
C PRO A 118 15.95 5.55 3.37
N PHE A 119 16.71 4.45 3.41
CA PHE A 119 16.28 3.26 4.16
C PHE A 119 16.12 3.62 5.65
N ARG A 120 16.96 4.53 6.15
CA ARG A 120 16.88 5.05 7.51
C ARG A 120 15.59 5.82 7.75
N ILE A 121 15.12 6.57 6.75
CA ILE A 121 13.90 7.38 6.84
C ILE A 121 12.66 6.47 6.79
N LEU A 122 12.63 5.53 5.85
CA LEU A 122 11.57 4.54 5.77
C LEU A 122 11.53 3.66 7.04
N GLY A 123 12.70 3.21 7.50
CA GLY A 123 12.88 2.49 8.74
C GLY A 123 12.46 3.31 9.96
N ALA A 124 12.73 4.62 9.99
CA ALA A 124 12.27 5.51 11.05
C ALA A 124 10.74 5.68 11.03
N THR A 125 10.09 5.79 9.86
CA THR A 125 8.62 5.81 9.80
C THR A 125 7.99 4.51 10.26
N PHE A 126 8.59 3.38 9.87
CA PHE A 126 8.19 2.08 10.36
C PHE A 126 8.36 1.98 11.88
N ALA A 127 9.52 2.38 12.40
CA ALA A 127 9.84 2.35 13.82
C ALA A 127 8.91 3.26 14.64
N LEU A 128 8.58 4.45 14.14
CA LEU A 128 7.64 5.33 14.82
C LEU A 128 6.25 4.70 14.88
N GLY A 129 5.75 4.16 13.76
CA GLY A 129 4.49 3.41 13.73
C GLY A 129 4.51 2.25 14.71
N ALA A 130 5.61 1.50 14.76
CA ALA A 130 5.82 0.39 15.69
C ALA A 130 5.81 0.82 17.16
N VAL A 131 6.53 1.89 17.52
CA VAL A 131 6.56 2.42 18.89
C VAL A 131 5.18 2.89 19.32
N LEU A 132 4.48 3.65 18.48
CA LEU A 132 3.11 4.12 18.78
C LEU A 132 2.13 2.96 18.89
N GLY A 133 2.26 1.95 18.01
CA GLY A 133 1.51 0.71 18.07
C GLY A 133 1.76 -0.03 19.38
N GLY A 134 3.00 -0.30 19.75
CA GLY A 134 3.35 -0.98 21.00
C GLY A 134 2.85 -0.23 22.23
N ALA A 135 3.09 1.08 22.30
CA ALA A 135 2.66 1.92 23.42
C ALA A 135 1.14 1.88 23.62
N LEU A 136 0.37 2.05 22.54
CA LEU A 136 -1.09 1.99 22.62
C LEU A 136 -1.59 0.57 22.95
N GLY A 137 -0.97 -0.47 22.39
CA GLY A 137 -1.37 -1.86 22.63
C GLY A 137 -1.17 -2.27 24.10
N ILE A 138 -0.01 -1.93 24.67
CA ILE A 138 0.29 -2.16 26.09
C ILE A 138 -0.66 -1.35 26.97
N GLY A 139 -0.90 -0.08 26.62
CA GLY A 139 -1.83 0.79 27.35
C GLY A 139 -3.26 0.25 27.36
N LEU A 140 -3.77 -0.16 26.20
CA LEU A 140 -5.10 -0.74 26.04
C LEU A 140 -5.23 -2.04 26.83
N TYR A 141 -4.21 -2.90 26.81
CA TYR A 141 -4.22 -4.12 27.60
C TYR A 141 -4.31 -3.85 29.10
N ARG A 142 -3.48 -2.93 29.63
CA ARG A 142 -3.51 -2.56 31.06
C ARG A 142 -4.87 -1.98 31.45
N TYR A 143 -5.45 -1.17 30.57
CA TYR A 143 -6.79 -0.62 30.75
C TYR A 143 -7.86 -1.73 30.81
N LEU A 144 -7.86 -2.68 29.87
CA LEU A 144 -8.82 -3.78 29.86
C LEU A 144 -8.68 -4.68 31.09
N LEU A 145 -7.44 -4.98 31.50
CA LEU A 145 -7.17 -5.83 32.66
C LEU A 145 -7.67 -5.20 33.97
N SER A 146 -7.46 -3.89 34.17
CA SER A 146 -7.92 -3.20 35.38
C SER A 146 -9.45 -3.16 35.47
N HIS A 147 -10.15 -2.98 34.35
CA HIS A 147 -11.62 -2.98 34.32
C HIS A 147 -12.20 -4.39 34.53
N TYR A 148 -11.55 -5.42 33.97
CA TYR A 148 -11.91 -6.81 34.22
C TYR A 148 -11.77 -7.17 35.71
N GLN A 149 -10.67 -6.79 36.34
CA GLN A 149 -10.44 -7.01 37.78
C GLN A 149 -11.42 -6.23 38.66
N ALA A 150 -11.86 -5.05 38.22
CA ALA A 150 -12.85 -4.23 38.91
C ALA A 150 -14.31 -4.72 38.73
N GLY A 151 -14.55 -5.79 37.95
CA GLY A 151 -15.89 -6.33 37.72
C GLY A 151 -16.80 -5.42 36.89
N ILE A 152 -16.24 -4.43 36.18
CA ILE A 152 -17.01 -3.47 35.40
C ILE A 152 -17.42 -4.14 34.08
N VAL A 153 -18.73 -4.40 33.92
CA VAL A 153 -19.27 -4.96 32.67
C VAL A 153 -19.27 -3.88 31.57
N PRO A 154 -18.80 -4.17 30.35
CA PRO A 154 -18.77 -3.18 29.29
C PRO A 154 -20.19 -2.72 28.89
N ALA A 155 -20.51 -1.45 29.12
CA ALA A 155 -21.76 -0.82 28.69
C ALA A 155 -21.79 -0.56 27.18
N THR A 156 -22.91 -0.04 26.65
CA THR A 156 -23.09 0.38 25.25
C THR A 156 -21.96 1.30 24.72
N GLY A 157 -21.31 2.07 25.61
CA GLY A 157 -20.15 2.90 25.29
C GLY A 157 -18.91 2.10 24.84
N TYR A 158 -18.81 0.81 25.20
CA TYR A 158 -17.72 -0.07 24.78
C TYR A 158 -17.73 -0.28 23.27
N LEU A 159 -18.90 -0.48 22.65
CA LEU A 159 -19.01 -0.62 21.20
C LEU A 159 -18.57 0.65 20.47
N LEU A 160 -18.98 1.83 20.95
CA LEU A 160 -18.53 3.11 20.37
C LEU A 160 -17.02 3.28 20.50
N LEU A 161 -16.44 2.91 21.65
CA LEU A 161 -15.01 2.96 21.88
C LEU A 161 -14.25 2.03 20.92
N THR A 162 -14.63 0.75 20.84
CA THR A 162 -13.88 -0.26 20.08
C THR A 162 -14.15 -0.24 18.58
N ALA A 163 -15.35 0.13 18.15
CA ALA A 163 -15.74 0.13 16.74
C ALA A 163 -15.46 1.46 16.03
N LEU A 164 -15.41 2.58 16.75
CA LEU A 164 -15.25 3.90 16.16
C LEU A 164 -14.03 4.65 16.70
N ALA A 165 -13.95 4.91 18.00
CA ALA A 165 -12.90 5.76 18.54
C ALA A 165 -11.50 5.14 18.40
N LEU A 166 -11.37 3.84 18.70
CA LEU A 166 -10.09 3.14 18.67
C LEU A 166 -9.53 2.97 17.25
N PRO A 167 -10.30 2.55 16.22
CA PRO A 167 -9.78 2.50 14.84
C PRO A 167 -9.40 3.86 14.27
N LEU A 168 -10.13 4.93 14.62
CA LEU A 168 -9.76 6.30 14.24
C LEU A 168 -8.47 6.75 14.93
N LEU A 169 -8.30 6.43 16.22
CA LEU A 169 -7.05 6.69 16.94
C LEU A 169 -5.88 5.91 16.32
N PHE A 170 -6.08 4.64 15.97
CA PHE A 170 -5.09 3.84 15.25
C PHE A 170 -4.68 4.51 13.95
N GLN A 171 -5.64 4.95 13.13
CA GLN A 171 -5.35 5.64 11.88
C GLN A 171 -4.59 6.96 12.09
N ALA A 172 -4.94 7.74 13.11
CA ALA A 172 -4.26 8.99 13.44
C ALA A 172 -2.80 8.74 13.85
N LEU A 173 -2.55 7.73 14.69
CA LEU A 173 -1.19 7.36 15.11
C LEU A 173 -0.36 6.81 13.95
N MET A 174 -0.95 5.99 13.07
CA MET A 174 -0.27 5.51 11.85
C MET A 174 0.12 6.66 10.91
N LEU A 175 -0.68 7.72 10.85
CA LEU A 175 -0.38 8.91 10.03
C LEU A 175 0.70 9.81 10.63
N ALA A 176 0.96 9.74 11.93
CA ALA A 176 1.91 10.62 12.61
C ALA A 176 3.31 10.59 11.96
N GLY A 177 3.86 9.41 11.70
CA GLY A 177 5.19 9.26 11.10
C GLY A 177 5.31 9.86 9.70
N PRO A 178 4.45 9.46 8.74
CA PRO A 178 4.41 10.06 7.42
C PRO A 178 4.21 11.58 7.49
N LEU A 179 3.26 12.08 8.30
CA LEU A 179 3.01 13.52 8.39
C LEU A 179 4.20 14.30 8.95
N ILE A 180 4.95 13.75 9.91
CA ILE A 180 6.21 14.36 10.37
C ILE A 180 7.20 14.48 9.20
N LEU A 181 7.35 13.43 8.38
CA LEU A 181 8.19 13.50 7.19
C LEU A 181 7.65 14.48 6.14
N TYR A 182 6.33 14.56 6.01
CA TYR A 182 5.69 15.54 5.15
C TYR A 182 6.18 16.94 5.52
N PHE A 183 6.12 17.34 6.78
CA PHE A 183 6.54 18.70 7.16
C PHE A 183 8.06 18.91 7.17
N THR A 184 8.84 17.87 7.51
CA THR A 184 10.30 18.02 7.72
C THR A 184 11.16 17.78 6.47
N ARG A 185 10.68 17.01 5.49
CA ARG A 185 11.49 16.57 4.35
C ARG A 185 10.84 16.89 3.00
N PRO A 186 11.04 18.11 2.46
CA PRO A 186 10.43 18.52 1.18
C PRO A 186 10.94 17.75 -0.04
N ARG A 187 12.08 17.07 0.06
CA ARG A 187 12.65 16.27 -1.04
C ARG A 187 11.78 15.08 -1.46
N PHE A 188 10.93 14.57 -0.57
CA PHE A 188 10.01 13.46 -0.85
C PHE A 188 8.62 14.01 -1.14
N ASP A 189 8.41 14.31 -2.41
CA ASP A 189 7.22 14.97 -2.96
C ASP A 189 6.43 14.08 -3.91
N GLU A 190 6.96 12.92 -4.31
CA GLU A 190 6.31 12.02 -5.27
C GLU A 190 5.15 11.24 -4.63
N LEU A 191 4.11 10.95 -5.42
CA LEU A 191 2.94 10.15 -5.03
C LEU A 191 3.32 8.80 -4.39
N LEU A 192 4.29 8.12 -4.99
CA LEU A 192 4.75 6.80 -4.56
C LEU A 192 5.48 6.85 -3.20
N ASP A 193 6.04 8.00 -2.83
CA ASP A 193 6.72 8.21 -1.55
C ASP A 193 5.71 8.30 -0.41
N GLY A 194 4.60 9.01 -0.64
CA GLY A 194 3.48 9.04 0.29
C GLY A 194 2.93 7.64 0.57
N LEU A 195 2.68 6.87 -0.50
CA LEU A 195 2.28 5.46 -0.35
C LEU A 195 3.32 4.67 0.48
N ALA A 196 4.61 4.85 0.17
CA ALA A 196 5.67 4.10 0.80
C ALA A 196 5.76 4.33 2.32
N PHE A 197 5.80 5.60 2.74
CA PHE A 197 5.86 5.96 4.15
C PHE A 197 4.58 5.58 4.89
N GLY A 198 3.41 5.78 4.26
CA GLY A 198 2.11 5.42 4.83
C GLY A 198 1.99 3.92 5.09
N ALA A 199 2.32 3.09 4.09
CA ALA A 199 2.30 1.64 4.23
C ALA A 199 3.35 1.16 5.26
N ALA A 200 4.57 1.70 5.27
CA ALA A 200 5.58 1.36 6.27
C ALA A 200 5.12 1.64 7.71
N SER A 201 4.57 2.83 7.96
CA SER A 201 4.06 3.21 9.28
C SER A 201 2.89 2.32 9.72
N GLY A 202 1.94 2.06 8.83
CA GLY A 202 0.80 1.16 9.09
C GLY A 202 1.22 -0.27 9.38
N LEU A 203 2.20 -0.80 8.63
CA LEU A 203 2.77 -2.13 8.86
C LEU A 203 3.52 -2.22 10.19
N GLY A 204 4.32 -1.21 10.55
CA GLY A 204 5.03 -1.19 11.83
C GLY A 204 4.09 -1.15 13.03
N PHE A 205 3.06 -0.32 12.94
CA PHE A 205 2.00 -0.25 13.95
C PHE A 205 1.29 -1.61 14.10
N ALA A 206 0.86 -2.20 12.99
CA ALA A 206 0.16 -3.48 12.99
C ALA A 206 1.04 -4.61 13.54
N ALA A 207 2.31 -4.67 13.14
CA ALA A 207 3.25 -5.68 13.60
C ALA A 207 3.39 -5.65 15.13
N THR A 208 3.56 -4.46 15.70
CA THR A 208 3.76 -4.32 17.14
C THR A 208 2.47 -4.57 17.92
N GLN A 209 1.31 -4.17 17.39
CA GLN A 209 0.01 -4.57 17.94
C GLN A 209 -0.15 -6.10 18.00
N SER A 210 0.19 -6.80 16.92
CA SER A 210 0.13 -8.25 16.86
C SER A 210 1.14 -8.93 17.78
N ILE A 211 2.36 -8.38 17.91
CA ILE A 211 3.37 -8.87 18.87
C ILE A 211 2.87 -8.71 20.31
N VAL A 212 2.31 -7.54 20.66
CA VAL A 212 1.71 -7.34 21.98
C VAL A 212 0.58 -8.33 22.19
N ALA A 213 -0.33 -8.51 21.23
CA ALA A 213 -1.40 -9.50 21.34
C ALA A 213 -0.88 -10.93 21.54
N ALA A 214 0.17 -11.34 20.82
CA ALA A 214 0.80 -12.65 20.98
C ALA A 214 1.43 -12.82 22.36
N TRP A 215 2.14 -11.80 22.86
CA TRP A 215 2.74 -11.81 24.20
C TRP A 215 1.68 -12.02 25.29
N LEU A 216 0.54 -11.36 25.16
CA LEU A 216 -0.57 -11.46 26.11
C LEU A 216 -1.22 -12.84 26.12
N LEU A 217 -1.23 -13.55 25.00
CA LEU A 217 -1.68 -14.95 24.96
C LEU A 217 -0.73 -15.90 25.69
N ILE A 218 0.57 -15.56 25.78
CA ILE A 218 1.57 -16.37 26.48
C ILE A 218 1.48 -16.16 28.00
N VAL A 219 1.35 -14.90 28.43
CA VAL A 219 1.40 -14.52 29.86
C VAL A 219 0.03 -14.51 30.53
N GLY A 220 -1.05 -14.37 29.76
CA GLY A 220 -2.41 -14.24 30.28
C GLY A 220 -3.08 -15.59 30.61
N PRO A 221 -4.19 -15.57 31.37
CA PRO A 221 -4.96 -16.77 31.74
C PRO A 221 -5.76 -17.37 30.56
N PHE A 222 -5.56 -16.87 29.34
CA PHE A 222 -6.33 -17.21 28.15
C PHE A 222 -5.80 -18.50 27.52
N GLN A 223 -6.01 -19.64 28.19
CA GLN A 223 -5.95 -20.93 27.53
C GLN A 223 -7.14 -21.04 26.56
N GLN A 224 -6.85 -21.49 25.35
CA GLN A 224 -7.78 -21.49 24.23
C GLN A 224 -8.17 -22.94 23.86
N PRO A 225 -9.15 -23.57 24.54
CA PRO A 225 -9.68 -24.86 24.15
C PRO A 225 -10.70 -24.71 23.00
N GLY A 226 -10.56 -25.48 21.92
CA GLY A 226 -11.54 -25.45 20.82
C GLY A 226 -11.07 -26.13 19.52
N LEU A 227 -11.97 -26.20 18.54
CA LEU A 227 -11.76 -26.71 17.18
C LEU A 227 -10.67 -25.93 16.43
N LEU A 228 -10.04 -26.53 15.41
CA LEU A 228 -9.01 -25.86 14.58
C LEU A 228 -9.49 -24.52 13.98
N SER A 229 -10.77 -24.41 13.61
CA SER A 229 -11.35 -23.21 13.01
C SER A 229 -11.47 -22.01 13.96
N SER A 230 -11.56 -22.24 15.28
CA SER A 230 -11.65 -21.15 16.26
C SER A 230 -10.31 -20.43 16.49
N TRP A 231 -9.19 -21.02 16.04
CA TRP A 231 -7.85 -20.44 16.19
C TRP A 231 -7.25 -20.03 14.85
N LEU A 232 -7.36 -20.90 13.85
CA LEU A 232 -6.71 -20.70 12.54
C LEU A 232 -7.26 -19.47 11.82
N VAL A 233 -8.59 -19.33 11.77
CA VAL A 233 -9.27 -18.27 11.02
C VAL A 233 -9.03 -16.89 11.65
N PRO A 234 -9.18 -16.71 12.98
CA PRO A 234 -8.81 -15.45 13.63
C PRO A 234 -7.32 -15.11 13.48
N THR A 235 -6.43 -16.11 13.51
CA THR A 235 -4.99 -15.89 13.28
C THR A 235 -4.74 -15.34 11.89
N LEU A 236 -5.31 -15.94 10.84
CA LEU A 236 -5.16 -15.45 9.47
C LEU A 236 -5.69 -14.02 9.32
N ARG A 237 -6.83 -13.72 9.93
CA ARG A 237 -7.39 -12.35 9.93
C ARG A 237 -6.45 -11.37 10.62
N ILE A 238 -6.09 -11.62 11.88
CA ILE A 238 -5.31 -10.72 12.73
C ILE A 238 -3.90 -10.53 12.18
N ALA A 239 -3.31 -11.59 11.65
CA ALA A 239 -1.90 -11.62 11.34
C ALA A 239 -1.61 -11.35 9.85
N LEU A 240 -2.59 -11.51 8.95
CA LEU A 240 -2.44 -11.16 7.53
C LEU A 240 -3.36 -10.01 7.13
N LEU A 241 -4.68 -10.15 7.27
CA LEU A 241 -5.60 -9.16 6.70
C LEU A 241 -5.54 -7.80 7.42
N THR A 242 -5.49 -7.78 8.74
CA THR A 242 -5.47 -6.54 9.52
C THR A 242 -4.23 -5.67 9.20
N PRO A 243 -2.98 -6.19 9.18
CA PRO A 243 -1.83 -5.42 8.74
C PRO A 243 -1.96 -4.86 7.33
N LEU A 244 -2.55 -5.61 6.40
CA LEU A 244 -2.73 -5.17 5.01
C LEU A 244 -3.78 -4.07 4.89
N VAL A 245 -4.86 -4.14 5.67
CA VAL A 245 -5.86 -3.07 5.75
C VAL A 245 -5.21 -1.81 6.31
N ASN A 246 -4.49 -1.89 7.43
CA ASN A 246 -3.77 -0.75 8.02
C ASN A 246 -2.77 -0.10 7.04
N ALA A 247 -2.04 -0.93 6.30
CA ALA A 247 -1.11 -0.46 5.27
C ALA A 247 -1.84 0.20 4.09
N ALA A 248 -2.99 -0.35 3.68
CA ALA A 248 -3.79 0.15 2.57
C ALA A 248 -4.47 1.49 2.89
N THR A 249 -5.09 1.61 4.06
CA THR A 249 -5.78 2.83 4.48
C THR A 249 -4.77 3.97 4.67
N THR A 250 -3.69 3.71 5.42
CA THR A 250 -2.66 4.73 5.67
C THR A 250 -1.92 5.09 4.39
N GLY A 251 -1.57 4.09 3.57
CA GLY A 251 -0.94 4.29 2.27
C GLY A 251 -1.79 5.10 1.30
N LEU A 252 -3.11 4.85 1.24
CA LEU A 252 -4.06 5.61 0.43
C LEU A 252 -4.12 7.08 0.84
N ILE A 253 -4.26 7.34 2.14
CA ILE A 253 -4.32 8.70 2.69
C ILE A 253 -3.01 9.45 2.37
N CYS A 254 -1.86 8.84 2.65
CA CYS A 254 -0.57 9.45 2.38
C CYS A 254 -0.32 9.66 0.88
N ALA A 255 -0.68 8.71 0.01
CA ALA A 255 -0.58 8.87 -1.43
C ALA A 255 -1.38 10.11 -1.91
N ALA A 256 -2.62 10.27 -1.46
CA ALA A 256 -3.45 11.40 -1.85
C ALA A 256 -2.93 12.75 -1.33
N ILE A 257 -2.35 12.79 -0.12
CA ILE A 257 -1.72 13.99 0.43
C ILE A 257 -0.47 14.37 -0.40
N TRP A 258 0.39 13.41 -0.73
CA TRP A 258 1.61 13.65 -1.50
C TRP A 258 1.34 14.04 -2.95
N LEU A 259 0.27 13.52 -3.55
CA LEU A 259 -0.17 13.95 -4.87
C LEU A 259 -0.33 15.47 -4.96
N ARG A 260 -0.78 16.10 -3.88
CA ARG A 260 -1.00 17.55 -3.81
C ARG A 260 0.30 18.35 -3.63
N ARG A 261 1.32 17.72 -3.06
CA ARG A 261 2.62 18.33 -2.78
C ARG A 261 3.51 18.43 -4.01
N ASP A 262 3.50 17.40 -4.87
CA ASP A 262 4.35 17.39 -6.06
C ASP A 262 4.16 18.71 -6.85
N HIS A 263 5.26 19.45 -7.02
CA HIS A 263 5.30 20.82 -7.55
C HIS A 263 4.87 20.94 -9.02
N ALA A 264 4.51 19.84 -9.67
CA ALA A 264 3.90 19.86 -11.00
C ALA A 264 2.63 20.75 -11.02
N PRO A 265 2.42 21.53 -12.10
CA PRO A 265 1.24 22.39 -12.24
C PRO A 265 -0.04 21.57 -12.04
N GLN A 266 -0.92 22.07 -11.18
CA GLN A 266 -2.16 21.37 -10.86
C GLN A 266 -3.03 21.25 -12.10
N PRO A 267 -3.55 20.06 -12.40
CA PRO A 267 -4.47 19.89 -13.52
C PRO A 267 -5.79 20.60 -13.25
N LYS A 268 -6.39 21.18 -14.30
CA LYS A 268 -7.64 21.94 -14.19
C LYS A 268 -8.85 21.11 -13.74
N LYS A 269 -8.78 19.77 -13.75
CA LYS A 269 -9.85 18.85 -13.31
C LYS A 269 -9.28 17.57 -12.70
N LEU A 270 -8.87 17.62 -11.43
CA LEU A 270 -8.52 16.42 -10.68
C LEU A 270 -9.81 15.58 -10.47
N GLY A 271 -9.78 14.29 -10.78
CA GLY A 271 -10.93 13.40 -10.54
C GLY A 271 -11.31 13.40 -9.04
N VAL A 272 -12.61 13.28 -8.73
CA VAL A 272 -13.13 13.37 -7.34
C VAL A 272 -12.38 12.43 -6.39
N LEU A 273 -12.04 11.22 -6.85
CA LEU A 273 -11.32 10.20 -6.06
C LEU A 273 -9.87 10.56 -5.71
N LEU A 274 -9.26 11.49 -6.45
CA LEU A 274 -7.88 11.94 -6.22
C LEU A 274 -7.81 13.11 -5.24
N THR A 275 -8.96 13.63 -4.79
CA THR A 275 -8.98 14.68 -3.77
C THR A 275 -8.64 14.06 -2.41
N TRP A 276 -7.69 14.68 -1.70
CA TRP A 276 -7.29 14.24 -0.36
C TRP A 276 -8.44 14.06 0.65
N PRO A 277 -9.53 14.87 0.69
CA PRO A 277 -10.62 14.62 1.62
C PRO A 277 -11.36 13.33 1.31
N VAL A 278 -11.54 12.97 0.04
CA VAL A 278 -12.19 11.71 -0.34
C VAL A 278 -11.32 10.52 0.04
N ALA A 279 -10.00 10.60 -0.21
CA ALA A 279 -9.06 9.56 0.21
C ALA A 279 -8.99 9.43 1.74
N LEU A 280 -9.06 10.53 2.49
CA LEU A 280 -9.15 10.54 3.95
C LEU A 280 -10.42 9.84 4.42
N CYS A 281 -11.58 10.21 3.87
CA CYS A 281 -12.85 9.57 4.21
C CYS A 281 -12.82 8.07 3.90
N LEU A 282 -12.33 7.65 2.73
CA LEU A 282 -12.24 6.23 2.35
C LEU A 282 -11.26 5.46 3.24
N GLY A 283 -10.12 6.06 3.60
CA GLY A 283 -9.16 5.45 4.51
C GLY A 283 -9.72 5.28 5.93
N MET A 284 -10.38 6.32 6.47
CA MET A 284 -11.06 6.24 7.77
C MET A 284 -12.18 5.21 7.78
N LEU A 285 -12.99 5.18 6.71
CA LEU A 285 -14.07 4.21 6.55
C LEU A 285 -13.52 2.78 6.44
N GLY A 286 -12.39 2.58 5.77
CA GLY A 286 -11.65 1.32 5.73
C GLY A 286 -11.17 0.81 7.10
N GLN A 287 -10.95 1.70 8.08
CA GLN A 287 -10.58 1.33 9.45
C GLN A 287 -11.79 1.07 10.36
N VAL A 288 -12.88 1.81 10.17
CA VAL A 288 -14.08 1.72 11.00
C VAL A 288 -15.01 0.59 10.56
N ALA A 289 -15.15 0.36 9.24
CA ALA A 289 -16.05 -0.65 8.70
C ALA A 289 -15.75 -2.10 9.15
N PRO A 290 -14.47 -2.56 9.27
CA PRO A 290 -14.18 -3.89 9.75
C PRO A 290 -14.69 -4.19 11.18
N PRO A 291 -14.34 -3.40 12.22
CA PRO A 291 -14.81 -3.66 13.57
C PRO A 291 -16.30 -3.37 13.75
N LEU A 292 -16.84 -2.32 13.11
CA LEU A 292 -18.26 -1.97 13.22
C LEU A 292 -19.17 -3.10 12.72
N LEU A 293 -18.88 -3.65 11.53
CA LEU A 293 -19.70 -4.73 10.98
C LEU A 293 -19.39 -6.09 11.62
N SER A 294 -18.20 -6.27 12.21
CA SER A 294 -17.88 -7.50 12.95
C SER A 294 -18.76 -7.72 14.18
N ALA A 295 -19.36 -6.67 14.74
CA ALA A 295 -20.36 -6.78 15.80
C ALA A 295 -21.70 -7.35 15.32
N LEU A 296 -22.02 -7.18 14.04
CA LEU A 296 -23.27 -7.63 13.41
C LEU A 296 -23.12 -9.02 12.75
N ILE A 297 -21.89 -9.41 12.44
CA ILE A 297 -21.56 -10.63 11.69
C ILE A 297 -21.03 -11.71 12.64
N PRO A 298 -21.85 -12.72 13.00
CA PRO A 298 -21.38 -13.84 13.81
C PRO A 298 -20.54 -14.81 12.95
N GLY A 299 -19.43 -15.27 13.52
CA GLY A 299 -18.62 -16.36 12.97
C GLY A 299 -17.28 -15.93 12.35
N PRO A 300 -16.19 -16.69 12.60
CA PRO A 300 -14.85 -16.29 12.22
C PRO A 300 -14.64 -16.28 10.69
N ILE A 301 -15.28 -17.19 9.95
CA ILE A 301 -15.16 -17.28 8.48
C ILE A 301 -15.78 -16.06 7.82
N LEU A 302 -16.97 -15.65 8.24
CA LEU A 302 -17.66 -14.50 7.65
C LEU A 302 -16.91 -13.19 7.97
N GLN A 303 -16.33 -13.10 9.17
CA GLN A 303 -15.42 -12.00 9.52
C GLN A 303 -14.15 -11.99 8.66
N LEU A 304 -13.55 -13.15 8.36
CA LEU A 304 -12.41 -13.23 7.45
C LEU A 304 -12.77 -12.75 6.04
N LEU A 305 -13.90 -13.22 5.49
CA LEU A 305 -14.40 -12.82 4.17
C LEU A 305 -14.68 -11.31 4.12
N TRP A 306 -15.25 -10.73 5.17
CA TRP A 306 -15.50 -9.30 5.27
C TRP A 306 -14.20 -8.48 5.22
N TYR A 307 -13.18 -8.86 6.00
CA TYR A 307 -11.87 -8.21 5.95
C TYR A 307 -11.20 -8.36 4.57
N ALA A 308 -11.33 -9.52 3.93
CA ALA A 308 -10.82 -9.75 2.59
C ALA A 308 -11.54 -8.88 1.53
N LEU A 309 -12.86 -8.69 1.67
CA LEU A 309 -13.65 -7.81 0.80
C LEU A 309 -13.23 -6.35 0.95
N ILE A 310 -13.09 -5.86 2.19
CA ILE A 310 -12.62 -4.49 2.46
C ILE A 310 -11.23 -4.29 1.88
N LEU A 311 -10.30 -5.21 2.16
CA LEU A 311 -8.94 -5.14 1.62
C LEU A 311 -8.96 -5.10 0.09
N SER A 312 -9.76 -5.96 -0.54
CA SER A 312 -9.90 -5.98 -2.00
C SER A 312 -10.38 -4.63 -2.54
N GLY A 313 -11.43 -4.06 -1.94
CA GLY A 313 -11.93 -2.73 -2.29
C GLY A 313 -10.87 -1.63 -2.12
N LEU A 314 -10.16 -1.62 -0.98
CA LEU A 314 -9.08 -0.66 -0.72
C LEU A 314 -7.94 -0.79 -1.73
N THR A 315 -7.54 -2.01 -2.10
CA THR A 315 -6.51 -2.20 -3.13
C THR A 315 -6.94 -1.70 -4.50
N LEU A 316 -8.21 -1.89 -4.89
CA LEU A 316 -8.74 -1.35 -6.15
C LEU A 316 -8.80 0.18 -6.14
N ILE A 317 -9.22 0.78 -5.03
CA ILE A 317 -9.22 2.23 -4.84
C ILE A 317 -7.79 2.76 -4.93
N LEU A 318 -6.84 2.13 -4.24
CA LEU A 318 -5.44 2.50 -4.26
C LEU A 318 -4.85 2.39 -5.68
N ARG A 319 -5.13 1.29 -6.40
CA ARG A 319 -4.75 1.15 -7.81
C ARG A 319 -5.30 2.28 -8.67
N HIS A 320 -6.57 2.64 -8.49
CA HIS A 320 -7.19 3.71 -9.24
C HIS A 320 -6.52 5.08 -8.96
N VAL A 321 -6.22 5.37 -7.70
CA VAL A 321 -5.51 6.59 -7.28
C VAL A 321 -4.09 6.63 -7.85
N LEU A 322 -3.36 5.51 -7.79
CA LEU A 322 -2.01 5.41 -8.34
C LEU A 322 -1.99 5.56 -9.86
N HIS A 323 -2.88 4.84 -10.56
CA HIS A 323 -3.00 4.93 -12.02
C HIS A 323 -3.32 6.36 -12.47
N SER A 324 -4.36 6.95 -11.88
CA SER A 324 -4.81 8.29 -12.25
C SER A 324 -3.78 9.35 -11.86
N GLY A 325 -3.18 9.23 -10.67
CA GLY A 325 -2.17 10.17 -10.18
C GLY A 325 -0.90 10.16 -11.03
N LEU A 326 -0.45 8.99 -11.49
CA LEU A 326 0.70 8.88 -12.39
C LEU A 326 0.41 9.40 -13.80
N ILE A 327 -0.82 9.23 -14.30
CA ILE A 327 -1.22 9.80 -15.59
C ILE A 327 -1.26 11.32 -15.51
N GLU A 328 -1.81 11.85 -14.43
CA GLU A 328 -1.99 13.28 -14.23
C GLU A 328 -0.66 14.01 -14.02
N LYS A 329 0.28 13.36 -13.33
CA LYS A 329 1.63 13.89 -13.07
C LYS A 329 2.67 13.35 -14.05
N ALA A 330 2.22 12.77 -15.16
CA ALA A 330 3.08 12.30 -16.22
C ALA A 330 3.86 13.48 -16.83
N ARG A 331 5.19 13.45 -16.68
CA ARG A 331 6.11 14.43 -17.25
C ARG A 331 7.37 13.75 -17.76
N ALA A 332 8.03 14.36 -18.73
CA ALA A 332 9.39 13.98 -19.08
C ALA A 332 10.29 14.22 -17.85
N LEU A 333 11.30 13.36 -17.66
CA LEU A 333 12.20 13.44 -16.52
C LEU A 333 13.17 14.63 -16.62
N GLY A 334 13.30 15.22 -17.81
CA GLY A 334 14.11 16.40 -18.07
C GLY A 334 15.60 16.10 -18.24
N HIS A 335 15.94 14.85 -18.52
CA HIS A 335 17.32 14.38 -18.70
C HIS A 335 17.75 14.38 -20.18
N GLY A 336 16.83 14.40 -21.14
CA GLY A 336 17.15 14.42 -22.58
C GLY A 336 17.79 13.12 -23.12
N GLN A 337 18.05 12.15 -22.25
CA GLN A 337 18.71 10.89 -22.55
C GLN A 337 17.74 9.78 -23.00
N ARG A 338 18.31 8.72 -23.60
CA ARG A 338 17.60 7.45 -23.82
C ARG A 338 17.74 6.57 -22.59
N LEU A 339 16.62 6.00 -22.16
CA LEU A 339 16.54 5.16 -20.97
C LEU A 339 15.93 3.81 -21.32
N VAL A 340 16.43 2.74 -20.69
CA VAL A 340 15.93 1.39 -20.94
C VAL A 340 14.72 1.14 -20.05
N CYS A 341 13.58 0.83 -20.66
CA CYS A 341 12.38 0.52 -19.90
C CYS A 341 12.59 -0.78 -19.09
N PRO A 342 12.36 -0.79 -17.76
CA PRO A 342 12.61 -1.98 -16.94
C PRO A 342 11.63 -3.13 -17.20
N GLU A 343 10.51 -2.85 -17.88
CA GLU A 343 9.45 -3.83 -18.13
C GLU A 343 9.57 -4.48 -19.52
N CYS A 344 9.83 -3.70 -20.56
CA CYS A 344 9.94 -4.20 -21.93
C CYS A 344 11.37 -4.20 -22.48
N HIS A 345 12.36 -3.72 -21.71
CA HIS A 345 13.78 -3.65 -22.07
C HIS A 345 14.11 -2.90 -23.37
N HIS A 346 13.16 -2.13 -23.91
CA HIS A 346 13.40 -1.25 -25.05
C HIS A 346 14.00 0.08 -24.60
N GLU A 347 14.92 0.62 -25.41
CA GLU A 347 15.36 2.00 -25.30
C GLU A 347 14.23 2.96 -25.65
N VAL A 348 13.99 3.94 -24.78
CA VAL A 348 12.98 4.95 -24.96
C VAL A 348 13.56 6.32 -24.69
N ALA A 349 13.13 7.31 -25.47
CA ALA A 349 13.46 8.71 -25.21
C ALA A 349 12.86 9.15 -23.86
N ASP A 350 13.44 10.19 -23.27
CA ASP A 350 12.93 10.82 -22.06
C ASP A 350 11.53 11.44 -22.28
N MET A 351 10.53 10.59 -22.08
CA MET A 351 9.13 10.88 -22.27
C MET A 351 8.34 10.51 -21.01
N PRO A 352 7.12 11.02 -20.82
CA PRO A 352 6.27 10.61 -19.70
C PRO A 352 5.94 9.11 -19.69
N PHE A 353 5.75 8.50 -20.87
CA PHE A 353 5.40 7.09 -21.01
C PHE A 353 6.30 6.35 -22.00
N CYS A 354 6.53 5.06 -21.73
CA CYS A 354 7.14 4.15 -22.70
C CYS A 354 6.20 3.92 -23.89
N PRO A 355 6.60 4.20 -25.14
CA PRO A 355 5.70 4.02 -26.29
C PRO A 355 5.48 2.54 -26.69
N TYR A 356 6.27 1.60 -26.17
CA TYR A 356 6.15 0.17 -26.46
C TYR A 356 5.17 -0.54 -25.52
N CYS A 357 5.32 -0.36 -24.21
CA CYS A 357 4.46 -1.00 -23.20
C CYS A 357 3.51 -0.02 -22.48
N GLY A 358 3.72 1.29 -22.59
CA GLY A 358 2.94 2.31 -21.91
C GLY A 358 3.22 2.44 -20.41
N LEU A 359 4.34 1.92 -19.90
CA LEU A 359 4.77 2.17 -18.51
C LEU A 359 4.94 3.68 -18.27
N ALA A 360 4.43 4.19 -17.15
CA ALA A 360 4.70 5.56 -16.71
C ALA A 360 6.16 5.66 -16.23
N LEU A 361 7.01 6.42 -16.91
CA LEU A 361 8.44 6.44 -16.61
C LEU A 361 8.77 7.13 -15.27
N LEU A 362 7.83 7.90 -14.70
CA LEU A 362 7.92 8.38 -13.33
C LEU A 362 7.92 7.27 -12.27
N SER A 363 7.38 6.08 -12.58
CA SER A 363 7.42 4.94 -11.65
C SER A 363 8.76 4.22 -11.62
N ILE A 364 9.77 4.70 -12.36
CA ILE A 364 11.14 4.21 -12.25
C ILE A 364 11.80 4.80 -11.00
N SER A 365 12.64 4.03 -10.31
CA SER A 365 13.27 4.50 -9.06
C SER A 365 14.18 5.70 -9.30
N ARG A 366 14.22 6.65 -8.35
CA ARG A 366 15.06 7.86 -8.44
C ARG A 366 16.55 7.55 -8.57
N ARG A 367 17.01 6.41 -8.06
CA ARG A 367 18.42 5.98 -8.18
C ARG A 367 18.73 5.53 -9.60
N MET A 368 17.84 4.75 -10.23
CA MET A 368 17.99 4.37 -11.62
C MET A 368 18.02 5.61 -12.53
N ARG A 369 17.14 6.59 -12.26
CA ARG A 369 17.18 7.90 -12.93
C ARG A 369 18.54 8.60 -12.78
N ARG A 370 19.14 8.59 -11.58
CA ARG A 370 20.44 9.22 -11.30
C ARG A 370 21.65 8.48 -11.88
N LEU A 371 21.61 7.14 -11.92
CA LEU A 371 22.70 6.35 -12.49
C LEU A 371 22.83 6.57 -14.00
N LEU A 372 21.69 6.75 -14.68
CA LEU A 372 21.66 7.13 -16.10
C LEU A 372 22.35 8.48 -16.34
N VAL A 373 22.10 9.46 -15.45
CA VAL A 373 22.77 10.78 -15.53
C VAL A 373 24.29 10.70 -15.32
N ARG A 374 24.76 9.93 -14.33
CA ARG A 374 26.21 9.84 -13.99
C ARG A 374 27.07 9.12 -15.02
N ALA A 375 26.49 8.23 -15.83
CA ALA A 375 27.26 7.51 -16.84
C ALA A 375 27.77 8.43 -17.97
N GLU A 376 27.15 9.59 -18.18
CA GLU A 376 27.56 10.57 -19.18
C GLU A 376 28.59 11.59 -18.66
N GLU A 377 28.65 11.89 -17.35
CA GLU A 377 29.70 12.79 -16.80
C GLU A 377 31.11 12.18 -16.88
N LEU A 378 31.21 10.88 -17.19
CA LEU A 378 32.45 10.11 -17.28
C LEU A 378 32.88 9.80 -18.73
N VAL A 379 32.11 10.27 -19.72
CA VAL A 379 32.42 10.17 -21.17
C VAL A 379 32.64 11.58 -21.70
#